data_AF-A0A517V7L3-F1
#
_entry.id   AF-A0A517V7L3-F1
#
_cell.length_a   1.000
_cell.length_b   1.000
_cell.length_c   1.000
_cell.angle_alpha   90.00
_cell.angle_beta   90.00
_cell.angle_gamma   90.00
#
_symmetry.space_group_name_H-M   'P 1'
#
loop_
_entity.id
_entity.type
_entity.pdbx_description
1 polymer ?
#
loop_
_entity_poly.entity_id
_entity_poly.type
_entity_poly.pdbx_seq_one_letter_code
_entity_poly.pdbx_strand_id
1 'polypeptide(L)'
;MSDLSRREAVKLVAGLGIGMGTLAAQDAAGAETTQAEDKMLQDALANPSRFMFTAQRTFKTNSPGYRLIFTSAVRKPTDPKEGVSMLPASMRIFRANADQDEFTRKGGLYWKCDKEAGQIQFRNPGGLIMVVYDQDGTVNCYSLFYDVRC
;
A
#
# COMPACT_ATOMS: atom_id res chain seq x y z
N MET A 1 21.37 15.29 44.27
CA MET A 1 19.92 14.99 44.21
C MET A 1 19.18 16.21 44.68
N SER A 2 18.48 16.86 43.74
CA SER A 2 17.22 17.61 43.88
C SER A 2 17.06 18.49 42.62
N ASP A 3 15.88 18.34 42.03
CA ASP A 3 15.52 18.61 40.65
C ASP A 3 15.29 20.09 40.29
N LEU A 4 15.62 20.36 39.02
CA LEU A 4 15.00 21.19 37.98
C LEU A 4 14.22 22.50 38.24
N SER A 5 14.36 23.32 37.19
CA SER A 5 13.39 24.27 36.65
C SER A 5 13.28 25.65 37.30
N ARG A 6 14.24 26.49 36.93
CA ARG A 6 14.00 27.92 36.74
C ARG A 6 13.69 28.17 35.26
N ARG A 7 12.84 29.18 35.01
CA ARG A 7 12.59 29.91 33.75
C ARG A 7 11.49 29.26 32.88
N GLU A 8 10.36 29.87 32.55
CA GLU A 8 9.93 31.27 32.63
C GLU A 8 8.42 31.39 32.79
N ALA A 9 8.00 32.42 33.53
CA ALA A 9 6.65 32.95 33.57
C ALA A 9 6.66 34.28 32.82
N VAL A 10 5.93 34.41 31.70
CA VAL A 10 5.65 35.72 31.09
C VAL A 10 4.22 35.76 30.54
N LYS A 11 3.38 36.43 31.35
CA LYS A 11 2.29 37.37 30.99
C LYS A 11 1.15 36.90 30.09
N LEU A 12 0.04 36.56 30.76
CA LEU A 12 -1.32 36.78 30.28
C LEU A 12 -1.53 38.28 29.99
N VAL A 13 -1.84 38.63 28.75
CA VAL A 13 -2.49 39.90 28.41
C VAL A 13 -3.91 39.57 27.97
N ALA A 14 -4.86 39.98 28.81
CA ALA A 14 -6.27 40.05 28.49
C ALA A 14 -6.49 41.17 27.46
N GLY A 15 -6.86 40.78 26.23
CA GLY A 15 -7.32 41.68 25.19
C GLY A 15 -8.75 41.32 24.83
N LEU A 16 -9.70 42.11 25.31
CA LEU A 16 -11.09 42.10 24.91
C LEU A 16 -11.16 42.56 23.44
N GLY A 17 -11.42 41.63 22.52
CA GLY A 17 -11.64 41.90 21.10
C GLY A 17 -12.90 41.17 20.65
N ILE A 18 -13.98 41.93 20.46
CA ILE A 18 -15.24 41.45 19.90
C ILE A 18 -14.98 41.14 18.42
N GLY A 19 -15.04 39.87 18.06
CA GLY A 19 -14.86 39.40 16.68
C GLY A 19 -15.55 38.06 16.49
N MET A 20 -16.57 38.05 15.64
CA MET A 20 -17.33 36.90 15.18
C MET A 20 -16.43 35.72 14.77
N GLY A 21 -16.88 34.50 15.02
CA GLY A 21 -16.34 33.32 14.33
C GLY A 21 -16.15 32.12 15.23
N THR A 22 -17.24 31.40 15.46
CA THR A 22 -17.28 30.04 15.98
C THR A 22 -16.29 29.10 15.26
N LEU A 23 -15.45 28.43 16.05
CA LEU A 23 -15.07 27.01 15.93
C LEU A 23 -15.02 26.42 14.51
N ALA A 24 -13.83 26.30 13.94
CA ALA A 24 -13.51 25.25 12.97
C ALA A 24 -11.98 25.08 12.83
N ALA A 25 -11.33 24.65 13.91
CA ALA A 25 -10.16 23.79 13.75
C ALA A 25 -10.71 22.41 13.34
N GLN A 26 -10.86 22.19 12.04
CA GLN A 26 -11.02 20.86 11.49
C GLN A 26 -9.95 20.67 10.43
N ASP A 27 -8.92 19.95 10.86
CA ASP A 27 -8.06 19.12 10.03
C ASP A 27 -8.91 18.32 9.01
N ALA A 28 -9.20 18.95 7.88
CA ALA A 28 -9.89 18.33 6.75
C ALA A 28 -8.90 18.09 5.59
N ALA A 29 -7.72 17.58 5.91
CA ALA A 29 -6.71 17.17 4.92
C ALA A 29 -6.22 15.73 5.11
N GLY A 30 -6.90 14.92 5.94
CA GLY A 30 -6.41 13.59 6.34
C GLY A 30 -7.40 12.43 6.24
N ALA A 31 -8.63 12.62 5.78
CA ALA A 31 -9.70 11.63 5.99
C ALA A 31 -10.65 11.40 4.80
N GLU A 32 -10.16 11.41 3.55
CA GLU A 32 -10.98 11.05 2.39
C GLU A 32 -10.37 9.99 1.44
N THR A 33 -9.22 9.40 1.74
CA THR A 33 -8.60 8.40 0.85
C THR A 33 -8.84 6.95 1.25
N THR A 34 -9.30 6.66 2.47
CA THR A 34 -9.35 5.28 2.97
C THR A 34 -10.70 4.58 2.79
N GLN A 35 -11.78 5.31 2.51
CA GLN A 35 -13.15 4.76 2.57
C GLN A 35 -13.86 4.62 1.23
N ALA A 36 -13.32 5.19 0.14
CA ALA A 36 -13.62 4.70 -1.19
C ALA A 36 -12.91 3.35 -1.32
N GLU A 37 -13.60 2.26 -0.95
CA GLU A 37 -13.18 0.90 -1.31
C GLU A 37 -12.58 0.96 -2.70
N ASP A 38 -11.30 0.63 -2.79
CA ASP A 38 -10.46 0.82 -3.95
C ASP A 38 -11.16 0.31 -5.23
N LYS A 39 -11.94 1.21 -5.86
CA LYS A 39 -12.87 0.85 -6.94
C LYS A 39 -12.12 0.27 -8.11
N MET A 40 -10.87 0.71 -8.29
CA MET A 40 -9.97 0.21 -9.30
C MET A 40 -9.54 -1.24 -9.00
N LEU A 41 -9.24 -1.60 -7.75
CA LEU A 41 -9.00 -3.00 -7.37
C LEU A 41 -10.26 -3.85 -7.53
N GLN A 42 -11.42 -3.35 -7.11
CA GLN A 42 -12.69 -4.08 -7.28
C GLN A 42 -12.99 -4.34 -8.76
N ASP A 43 -12.84 -3.32 -9.62
CA ASP A 43 -13.04 -3.49 -11.06
C ASP A 43 -11.95 -4.37 -11.70
N ALA A 44 -10.70 -4.31 -11.23
CA ALA A 44 -9.64 -5.22 -11.70
C ALA A 44 -9.91 -6.67 -11.31
N LEU A 45 -10.51 -6.91 -10.15
CA LEU A 45 -10.92 -8.24 -9.71
C LEU A 45 -12.13 -8.75 -10.50
N ALA A 46 -13.08 -7.87 -10.83
CA ALA A 46 -14.29 -8.23 -11.58
C ALA A 46 -14.05 -8.36 -13.09
N ASN A 47 -13.25 -7.47 -13.67
CA ASN A 47 -13.03 -7.32 -15.11
C ASN A 47 -11.53 -7.14 -15.46
N PRO A 48 -10.66 -8.14 -15.20
CA PRO A 48 -9.22 -8.02 -15.44
C PRO A 48 -8.85 -7.60 -16.87
N SER A 49 -9.67 -7.97 -17.86
CA SER A 49 -9.46 -7.66 -19.28
C SER A 49 -9.56 -6.17 -19.64
N ARG A 50 -10.07 -5.33 -18.73
CA ARG A 50 -10.11 -3.87 -18.89
C ARG A 50 -8.77 -3.20 -18.55
N PHE A 51 -7.82 -3.97 -18.04
CA PHE A 51 -6.54 -3.46 -17.57
C PHE A 51 -5.43 -3.87 -18.53
N MET A 52 -4.52 -2.94 -18.75
CA MET A 52 -3.32 -3.13 -19.55
C MET A 52 -2.08 -3.32 -18.65
N PHE A 53 -1.12 -4.11 -19.15
CA PHE A 53 0.15 -4.33 -18.48
C PHE A 53 1.15 -3.22 -18.85
N THR A 54 1.66 -2.52 -17.86
CA THR A 54 2.56 -1.37 -18.06
C THR A 54 4.02 -1.65 -17.68
N ALA A 55 4.24 -2.64 -16.81
CA ALA A 55 5.56 -3.10 -16.42
C ALA A 55 5.47 -4.57 -15.98
N GLN A 56 6.53 -5.33 -16.26
CA GLN A 56 6.68 -6.71 -15.80
C GLN A 56 7.93 -6.86 -14.93
N ARG A 57 7.82 -7.67 -13.88
CA ARG A 57 8.94 -8.20 -13.09
C ARG A 57 8.76 -9.70 -12.97
N THR A 58 9.86 -10.43 -13.10
CA THR A 58 9.85 -11.89 -12.97
C THR A 58 10.94 -12.31 -12.00
N PHE A 59 10.64 -13.28 -11.17
CA PHE A 59 11.61 -13.97 -10.33
C PHE A 59 11.23 -15.45 -10.23
N LYS A 60 12.13 -16.28 -9.73
CA LYS A 60 11.89 -17.71 -9.54
C LYS A 60 12.15 -18.08 -8.09
N THR A 61 11.20 -18.77 -7.47
CA THR A 61 11.35 -19.29 -6.10
C THR A 61 12.13 -20.59 -6.14
N ASN A 62 12.96 -20.85 -5.13
CA ASN A 62 13.65 -22.13 -4.98
C ASN A 62 12.76 -23.25 -4.39
N SER A 63 11.56 -22.89 -3.93
CA SER A 63 10.60 -23.77 -3.24
C SER A 63 9.22 -23.75 -3.93
N PRO A 64 9.10 -24.26 -5.19
CA PRO A 64 7.92 -24.08 -6.06
C PRO A 64 6.61 -24.70 -5.55
N GLY A 65 6.66 -25.57 -4.54
CA GLY A 65 5.47 -26.15 -3.89
C GLY A 65 4.90 -25.33 -2.73
N TYR A 66 5.60 -24.28 -2.31
CA TYR A 66 5.24 -23.51 -1.12
C TYR A 66 4.36 -22.31 -1.45
N ARG A 67 3.62 -21.87 -0.43
CA ARG A 67 2.80 -20.67 -0.48
C ARG A 67 3.70 -19.44 -0.61
N LEU A 68 3.49 -18.67 -1.66
CA LEU A 68 4.09 -17.35 -1.84
C LEU A 68 3.21 -16.30 -1.14
N ILE A 69 3.84 -15.38 -0.41
CA ILE A 69 3.18 -14.31 0.33
C ILE A 69 3.82 -12.98 -0.04
N PHE A 70 3.04 -12.05 -0.57
CA PHE A 70 3.45 -10.65 -0.70
C PHE A 70 3.13 -9.91 0.60
N THR A 71 4.16 -9.57 1.38
CA THR A 71 3.97 -9.01 2.73
C THR A 71 3.67 -7.52 2.72
N SER A 72 3.98 -6.82 1.62
CA SER A 72 3.67 -5.40 1.42
C SER A 72 2.55 -5.22 0.41
N ALA A 73 1.46 -5.96 0.58
CA ALA A 73 0.29 -5.95 -0.28
C ALA A 73 -0.98 -5.97 0.55
N VAL A 74 -2.01 -5.24 0.11
CA VAL A 74 -3.32 -5.20 0.77
C VAL A 74 -4.35 -5.92 -0.09
N ARG A 75 -5.12 -6.80 0.54
CA ARG A 75 -6.28 -7.47 -0.10
C ARG A 75 -7.56 -6.64 0.00
N LYS A 76 -7.68 -5.87 1.08
CA LYS A 76 -8.71 -4.86 1.33
C LYS A 76 -8.07 -3.66 2.02
N PRO A 77 -8.48 -2.41 1.74
CA PRO A 77 -7.90 -1.22 2.37
C PRO A 77 -7.93 -1.23 3.90
N THR A 78 -8.88 -1.96 4.48
CA THR A 78 -9.12 -2.02 5.93
C THR A 78 -8.34 -3.11 6.68
N ASP A 79 -7.62 -3.99 5.97
CA ASP A 79 -6.83 -5.06 6.61
C ASP A 79 -5.37 -5.06 6.10
N PRO A 80 -4.52 -4.17 6.65
CA PRO A 80 -3.12 -4.09 6.28
C PRO A 80 -2.25 -5.19 6.92
N LYS A 81 -2.82 -6.03 7.79
CA LYS A 81 -2.04 -7.02 8.57
C LYS A 81 -1.85 -8.33 7.82
N GLU A 82 -2.73 -8.65 6.88
CA GLU A 82 -2.63 -9.86 6.07
C GLU A 82 -2.06 -9.57 4.69
N GLY A 83 -0.78 -9.93 4.49
CA GLY A 83 -0.18 -9.95 3.16
C GLY A 83 -0.94 -10.88 2.20
N VAL A 84 -0.74 -10.72 0.90
CA VAL A 84 -1.47 -11.49 -0.11
C VAL A 84 -0.80 -12.85 -0.32
N SER A 85 -1.51 -13.91 0.07
CA SER A 85 -1.05 -15.28 -0.14
C SER A 85 -1.58 -15.93 -1.43
N MET A 86 -0.73 -16.75 -2.03
CA MET A 86 -1.06 -17.53 -3.22
C MET A 86 -0.41 -18.90 -3.20
N LEU A 87 -1.14 -19.87 -3.75
CA LEU A 87 -0.65 -21.23 -3.97
C LEU A 87 0.03 -21.32 -5.35
N PRO A 88 0.89 -22.31 -5.58
CA PRO A 88 1.39 -22.62 -6.92
C PRO A 88 0.25 -22.82 -7.93
N ALA A 89 0.51 -22.59 -9.21
CA ALA A 89 -0.47 -22.63 -10.29
C ALA A 89 -1.69 -21.70 -10.07
N SER A 90 -1.46 -20.50 -9.54
CA SER A 90 -2.54 -19.56 -9.27
C SER A 90 -2.22 -18.12 -9.64
N MET A 91 -3.28 -17.32 -9.74
CA MET A 91 -3.22 -15.89 -10.02
C MET A 91 -3.87 -15.10 -8.89
N ARG A 92 -3.30 -13.93 -8.58
CA ARG A 92 -3.92 -12.92 -7.71
C ARG A 92 -3.76 -11.52 -8.28
N ILE A 93 -4.73 -10.67 -8.02
CA ILE A 93 -4.66 -9.22 -8.23
C ILE A 93 -4.79 -8.56 -6.86
N PHE A 94 -3.94 -7.58 -6.58
CA PHE A 94 -3.93 -6.85 -5.32
C PHE A 94 -3.35 -5.45 -5.49
N ARG A 95 -3.48 -4.62 -4.45
CA ARG A 95 -2.78 -3.33 -4.37
C ARG A 95 -1.51 -3.47 -3.54
N ALA A 96 -0.41 -2.93 -4.03
CA ALA A 96 0.81 -2.80 -3.25
C ALA A 96 0.59 -1.82 -2.09
N ASN A 97 1.07 -2.14 -0.89
CA ASN A 97 1.02 -1.23 0.25
C ASN A 97 2.15 -0.21 0.12
N ALA A 98 1.84 1.06 -0.19
CA ALA A 98 2.83 2.13 -0.30
C ALA A 98 3.21 2.75 1.05
N ASP A 99 2.47 2.45 2.11
CA ASP A 99 2.57 3.17 3.39
C ASP A 99 3.44 2.44 4.42
N GLN A 100 3.96 1.26 4.07
CA GLN A 100 4.71 0.40 4.99
C GLN A 100 6.08 1.01 5.36
N ASP A 101 6.87 1.48 4.40
CA ASP A 101 8.25 1.97 4.58
C ASP A 101 8.76 2.79 3.37
N GLU A 102 10.00 3.28 3.42
CA GLU A 102 10.57 4.09 2.34
C GLU A 102 10.72 3.33 1.00
N PHE A 103 11.00 2.02 1.06
CA PHE A 103 11.14 1.21 -0.14
C PHE A 103 9.80 1.06 -0.87
N THR A 104 8.75 0.73 -0.11
CA THR A 104 7.38 0.59 -0.64
C THR A 104 6.80 1.92 -1.14
N ARG A 105 7.11 3.05 -0.49
CA ARG A 105 6.78 4.41 -0.98
C ARG A 105 7.39 4.76 -2.34
N LYS A 106 8.43 4.04 -2.75
CA LYS A 106 9.06 4.20 -4.07
C LYS A 106 8.54 3.19 -5.10
N GLY A 107 7.55 2.35 -4.76
CA GLY A 107 7.04 1.28 -5.62
C GLY A 107 7.64 -0.10 -5.35
N GLY A 108 8.29 -0.27 -4.20
CA GLY A 108 8.85 -1.54 -3.76
C GLY A 108 7.77 -2.54 -3.34
N LEU A 109 8.04 -3.83 -3.55
CA LEU A 109 7.17 -4.92 -3.13
C LEU A 109 7.99 -6.06 -2.54
N TYR A 110 7.71 -6.44 -1.30
CA TYR A 110 8.32 -7.56 -0.59
C TYR A 110 7.52 -8.85 -0.77
N TRP A 111 8.25 -9.96 -0.87
CA TRP A 111 7.66 -11.30 -0.95
C TRP A 111 8.44 -12.31 -0.11
N LYS A 112 7.75 -13.39 0.28
CA LYS A 112 8.30 -14.54 1.00
C LYS A 112 7.74 -15.85 0.45
N CYS A 113 8.58 -16.86 0.31
CA CYS A 113 8.19 -18.22 -0.05
C CYS A 113 9.04 -19.20 0.75
N ASP A 114 8.43 -20.00 1.62
CA ASP A 114 9.17 -20.86 2.58
C ASP A 114 10.19 -20.06 3.40
N LYS A 115 11.49 -20.37 3.30
CA LYS A 115 12.60 -19.67 3.96
C LYS A 115 13.20 -18.55 3.10
N GLU A 116 12.70 -18.39 1.88
CA GLU A 116 13.16 -17.38 0.94
C GLU A 116 12.36 -16.09 1.11
N ALA A 117 13.05 -14.96 1.01
CA ALA A 117 12.44 -13.64 0.96
C ALA A 117 13.16 -12.81 -0.10
N GLY A 118 12.41 -11.91 -0.73
CA GLY A 118 12.98 -11.01 -1.71
C GLY A 118 12.15 -9.77 -1.91
N GLN A 119 12.62 -8.95 -2.84
CA GLN A 119 12.01 -7.66 -3.16
C GLN A 119 12.03 -7.42 -4.67
N ILE A 120 11.00 -6.76 -5.17
CA ILE A 120 10.93 -6.30 -6.56
C ILE A 120 10.52 -4.82 -6.57
N GLN A 121 10.95 -4.09 -7.60
CA GLN A 121 10.75 -2.64 -7.71
C GLN A 121 9.94 -2.29 -8.95
N PHE A 122 8.78 -1.66 -8.74
CA PHE A 122 8.00 -0.99 -9.78
C PHE A 122 8.24 0.52 -9.76
N ARG A 123 7.70 1.23 -10.76
CA ARG A 123 7.82 2.69 -10.88
C ARG A 123 6.79 3.44 -10.05
N ASN A 124 5.58 2.88 -9.92
CA ASN A 124 4.44 3.56 -9.32
C ASN A 124 4.18 2.98 -7.93
N PRO A 125 4.31 3.77 -6.84
CA PRO A 125 3.92 3.33 -5.51
C PRO A 125 2.42 3.07 -5.43
N GLY A 126 2.04 2.08 -4.64
CA GLY A 126 0.64 1.76 -4.39
C GLY A 126 -0.11 1.23 -5.62
N GLY A 127 0.60 0.78 -6.67
CA GLY A 127 -0.02 0.30 -7.91
C GLY A 127 -0.82 -0.99 -7.73
N LEU A 128 -1.71 -1.26 -8.69
CA LEU A 128 -2.36 -2.56 -8.84
C LEU A 128 -1.40 -3.54 -9.49
N ILE A 129 -1.24 -4.71 -8.90
CA ILE A 129 -0.34 -5.75 -9.35
C ILE A 129 -1.14 -7.02 -9.60
N MET A 130 -0.99 -7.58 -10.79
CA MET A 130 -1.38 -8.96 -11.09
C MET A 130 -0.16 -9.85 -10.96
N VAL A 131 -0.29 -10.97 -10.25
CA VAL A 131 0.77 -11.96 -10.11
C VAL A 131 0.25 -13.31 -10.58
N VAL A 132 1.06 -13.97 -11.41
CA VAL A 132 0.90 -15.37 -11.80
C VAL A 132 2.05 -16.17 -11.21
N TYR A 133 1.73 -17.17 -10.39
CA TYR A 133 2.70 -18.09 -9.80
C TYR A 133 2.55 -19.46 -10.44
N ASP A 134 3.52 -19.83 -11.26
CA ASP A 134 3.53 -21.05 -12.05
C ASP A 134 3.94 -22.27 -11.21
N GLN A 135 3.67 -23.48 -11.71
CA GLN A 135 4.02 -24.74 -11.04
C GLN A 135 5.53 -24.96 -10.90
N ASP A 136 6.33 -24.36 -11.77
CA ASP A 136 7.78 -24.51 -11.78
C ASP A 136 8.51 -23.53 -10.84
N GLY A 137 7.74 -22.71 -10.10
CA GLY A 137 8.28 -21.70 -9.19
C GLY A 137 8.47 -20.33 -9.82
N THR A 138 8.19 -20.16 -11.11
CA THR A 138 8.29 -18.86 -11.77
C THR A 138 7.14 -17.95 -11.36
N VAL A 139 7.48 -16.73 -10.96
CA VAL A 139 6.52 -15.71 -10.54
C VAL A 139 6.60 -14.53 -11.50
N ASN A 140 5.51 -14.27 -12.20
CA ASN A 140 5.38 -13.14 -13.10
C ASN A 140 4.46 -12.08 -12.49
N CYS A 141 4.99 -10.89 -12.26
CA CYS A 141 4.29 -9.75 -11.67
C CYS A 141 4.10 -8.65 -12.72
N TYR A 142 2.86 -8.19 -12.90
CA TYR A 142 2.47 -7.19 -13.88
C TYR A 142 1.83 -5.98 -13.19
N SER A 143 2.31 -4.78 -13.49
CA SER A 143 1.65 -3.54 -13.10
C SER A 143 0.44 -3.29 -14.00
N LEU A 144 -0.74 -3.16 -13.38
CA LEU A 144 -2.01 -2.92 -14.07
C LEU A 144 -2.32 -1.42 -14.13
N PHE A 145 -2.83 -0.98 -15.28
CA PHE A 145 -3.38 0.36 -15.47
C PHE A 145 -4.68 0.27 -16.26
N TYR A 146 -5.61 1.20 -16.05
CA TYR A 146 -6.88 1.21 -16.80
C TYR A 146 -6.59 1.44 -18.29
N ASP A 147 -7.15 0.62 -19.18
CA ASP A 147 -7.08 0.91 -20.61
C ASP A 147 -8.14 1.97 -20.94
N VAL A 148 -7.69 3.20 -21.13
CA VAL A 148 -8.53 4.36 -21.51
C VAL A 148 -8.54 4.60 -23.03
N ARG A 149 -7.96 3.68 -23.82
CA ARG A 149 -7.99 3.77 -25.28
C ARG A 149 -9.34 3.23 -25.75
N CYS A 150 -10.30 4.13 -25.89
CA CYS A 150 -11.59 3.92 -26.53
C CYS A 150 -11.46 4.10 -28.05
#